data_AF-A0A8J7MHR3-F1
#
_entry.id   AF-A0A8J7MHR3-F1
#
_cell.length_a   1.000
_cell.length_b   1.000
_cell.length_c   1.000
_cell.angle_alpha   90.00
_cell.angle_beta   90.00
_cell.angle_gamma   90.00
#
_symmetry.space_group_name_H-M   'P 1'
#
loop_
_entity.id
_entity.type
_entity.pdbx_description
1 polymer ?
#
loop_
_entity_poly.entity_id
_entity_poly.type
_entity_poly.pdbx_seq_one_letter_code
_entity_poly.pdbx_strand_id
1 'polypeptide(L)'
;TAVGLGLAVIFVLGITMPINWAINTYLLSDSALVNGINLSFLRLILFIAVIASMVQLVEMVIEKVSPALYNSLGIFLPLITVNCAILGGSLFMVSREYGFTESVSFGLGSGVGWFLAIVAIASIREKLRTADIPPPLRGLGIAFIITGLMGIAFMSLAGLNPGDFN
;
A
#
# COMPACT_ATOMS: atom_id res chain seq x y z
N THR A 1 9.61 -5.61 13.48
CA THR A 1 8.76 -4.45 13.11
C THR A 1 8.13 -4.59 11.72
N ALA A 2 8.88 -5.04 10.70
CA ALA A 2 8.38 -5.16 9.32
C ALA A 2 7.08 -5.97 9.15
N VAL A 3 6.91 -7.08 9.88
CA VAL A 3 5.68 -7.90 9.83
C VAL A 3 4.46 -7.12 10.33
N GLY A 4 4.59 -6.39 11.43
CA GLY A 4 3.49 -5.58 11.99
C GLY A 4 3.07 -4.43 11.05
N LEU A 5 4.07 -3.76 10.44
CA LEU A 5 3.81 -2.73 9.43
C LEU A 5 3.13 -3.32 8.18
N GLY A 6 3.62 -4.47 7.72
CA GLY A 6 3.05 -5.24 6.62
C GLY A 6 1.57 -5.57 6.81
N LEU A 7 1.21 -6.13 7.97
CA LEU A 7 -0.16 -6.49 8.30
C LEU A 7 -1.08 -5.26 8.37
N ALA A 8 -0.58 -4.15 8.93
CA ALA A 8 -1.32 -2.89 8.96
C ALA A 8 -1.65 -2.40 7.53
N VAL A 9 -0.70 -2.47 6.60
CA VAL A 9 -0.92 -2.06 5.21
C VAL A 9 -1.89 -2.98 4.48
N ILE A 10 -1.84 -4.30 4.69
CA ILE A 10 -2.84 -5.25 4.13
C ILE A 10 -4.24 -4.86 4.60
N PHE A 11 -4.41 -4.61 5.89
CA PHE A 11 -5.69 -4.25 6.48
C PHE A 11 -6.22 -2.93 5.90
N VAL A 12 -5.37 -1.90 5.82
CA VAL A 12 -5.74 -0.61 5.23
C VAL A 12 -6.12 -0.78 3.76
N LEU A 13 -5.32 -1.45 2.94
CA LEU A 13 -5.62 -1.67 1.51
C LEU A 13 -6.89 -2.49 1.29
N GLY A 14 -7.08 -3.55 2.06
CA GLY A 14 -8.25 -4.43 1.95
C GLY A 14 -9.58 -3.72 2.23
N ILE A 15 -9.57 -2.70 3.09
CA ILE A 15 -10.77 -1.92 3.44
C ILE A 15 -10.90 -0.63 2.61
N THR A 16 -9.78 0.05 2.33
CA THR A 16 -9.80 1.29 1.56
C THR A 16 -10.14 1.06 0.08
N MET A 17 -9.71 -0.04 -0.54
CA MET A 17 -10.05 -0.29 -1.96
C MET A 17 -11.56 -0.42 -2.20
N PRO A 18 -12.32 -1.23 -1.46
CA PRO A 18 -13.76 -1.35 -1.69
C PRO A 18 -14.53 -0.07 -1.36
N ILE A 19 -14.08 0.68 -0.34
CA ILE A 19 -14.67 1.98 0.02
C ILE A 19 -14.40 3.02 -1.07
N ASN A 20 -13.16 3.10 -1.56
CA ASN A 20 -12.81 4.00 -2.67
C ASN A 20 -13.56 3.63 -3.95
N TRP A 21 -13.79 2.34 -4.20
CA TRP A 21 -14.62 1.88 -5.31
C TRP A 21 -16.07 2.34 -5.15
N ALA A 22 -16.65 2.18 -3.96
CA ALA A 22 -18.03 2.61 -3.68
C ALA A 22 -18.18 4.13 -3.85
N ILE A 23 -17.23 4.91 -3.33
CA ILE A 23 -17.22 6.37 -3.50
C ILE A 23 -17.07 6.71 -4.99
N ASN A 24 -16.16 6.05 -5.71
CA ASN A 24 -15.98 6.31 -7.13
C ASN A 24 -17.25 6.01 -7.96
N THR A 25 -17.93 4.91 -7.65
CA THR A 25 -19.11 4.44 -8.39
C THR A 25 -20.38 5.20 -8.03
N TYR A 26 -20.56 5.56 -6.75
CA TYR A 26 -21.79 6.21 -6.25
C TYR A 26 -21.69 7.73 -6.08
N LEU A 27 -20.49 8.31 -5.96
CA LEU A 27 -20.30 9.76 -5.74
C LEU A 27 -19.70 10.48 -6.95
N LEU A 28 -18.85 9.81 -7.75
CA LEU A 28 -18.08 10.44 -8.84
C LEU A 28 -18.51 10.03 -10.25
N SER A 29 -19.44 9.09 -10.40
CA SER A 29 -20.01 8.73 -11.71
C SER A 29 -20.81 9.91 -12.29
N ASP A 30 -20.82 10.02 -13.63
CA ASP A 30 -21.22 11.18 -14.48
C ASP A 30 -22.60 11.82 -14.20
N SER A 31 -23.36 11.34 -13.21
CA SER A 31 -24.71 11.83 -12.88
C SER A 31 -25.10 11.71 -11.39
N ALA A 32 -24.17 11.41 -10.47
CA ALA A 32 -24.55 10.99 -9.12
C ALA A 32 -25.01 12.09 -8.15
N LEU A 33 -24.48 13.32 -8.24
CA LEU A 33 -24.80 14.41 -7.30
C LEU A 33 -25.41 15.65 -7.96
N VAL A 34 -24.93 16.05 -9.14
CA VAL A 34 -25.47 17.16 -9.94
C VAL A 34 -25.34 16.78 -11.41
N ASN A 35 -26.47 16.72 -12.12
CA ASN A 35 -26.48 16.45 -13.56
C ASN A 35 -25.55 17.44 -14.30
N GLY A 36 -24.50 16.93 -14.95
CA GLY A 36 -23.63 17.71 -15.84
C GLY A 36 -22.31 18.23 -15.25
N ILE A 37 -21.94 17.89 -14.02
CA ILE A 37 -20.63 18.26 -13.45
C ILE A 37 -19.74 17.02 -13.29
N ASN A 38 -18.64 16.99 -14.04
CA ASN A 38 -17.61 15.98 -13.94
C ASN A 38 -16.76 16.18 -12.67
N LEU A 39 -17.07 15.44 -11.59
CA LEU A 39 -16.35 15.52 -10.30
C LEU A 39 -15.02 14.74 -10.28
N SER A 40 -14.55 14.27 -11.44
CA SER A 40 -13.30 13.51 -11.57
C SER A 40 -12.07 14.23 -10.98
N PHE A 41 -12.04 15.57 -11.02
CA PHE A 41 -10.97 16.37 -10.41
C PHE A 41 -10.84 16.18 -8.88
N LEU A 42 -11.94 15.86 -8.18
CA LEU A 42 -11.94 15.69 -6.72
C LEU A 42 -11.44 14.31 -6.28
N ARG A 43 -11.27 13.35 -7.21
CA ARG A 43 -10.96 11.95 -6.92
C ARG A 43 -9.72 11.78 -6.04
N LEU A 44 -8.64 12.49 -6.35
CA LEU A 44 -7.38 12.38 -5.61
C LEU A 44 -7.53 12.86 -4.15
N ILE A 45 -8.22 13.98 -3.94
CA ILE A 45 -8.45 14.54 -2.59
C ILE A 45 -9.37 13.63 -1.78
N LEU A 46 -10.43 13.09 -2.40
CA LEU A 46 -11.35 12.16 -1.75
C LEU A 46 -10.64 10.86 -1.34
N PHE A 47 -9.80 10.29 -2.19
CA PHE A 47 -9.03 9.08 -1.86
C PHE A 47 -8.07 9.32 -0.69
N ILE A 48 -7.37 10.45 -0.66
CA ILE A 48 -6.49 10.78 0.47
C ILE A 48 -7.32 10.94 1.76
N ALA A 49 -8.49 11.60 1.71
CA ALA A 49 -9.35 11.77 2.87
C ALA A 49 -9.86 10.43 3.44
N VAL A 50 -10.28 9.50 2.57
CA VAL A 50 -10.71 8.16 2.97
C VAL A 50 -9.55 7.38 3.60
N ILE A 51 -8.38 7.39 2.97
CA ILE A 51 -7.19 6.72 3.50
C ILE A 51 -6.81 7.33 4.86
N ALA A 52 -6.82 8.65 4.99
CA ALA A 52 -6.55 9.34 6.25
C ALA A 52 -7.51 8.92 7.37
N SER A 53 -8.82 8.85 7.08
CA SER A 53 -9.81 8.38 8.06
C SER A 53 -9.58 6.93 8.48
N MET A 54 -9.16 6.06 7.56
CA MET A 54 -8.91 4.64 7.84
C MET A 54 -7.61 4.43 8.62
N VAL A 55 -6.55 5.16 8.28
CA VAL A 55 -5.28 5.11 9.02
C VAL A 55 -5.47 5.63 10.44
N GLN A 56 -6.31 6.66 10.63
CA GLN A 56 -6.66 7.15 11.96
C GLN A 56 -7.37 6.08 12.79
N LEU A 57 -8.29 5.32 12.19
CA LEU A 57 -8.94 4.21 12.85
C LEU A 57 -7.91 3.13 13.23
N VAL A 58 -7.00 2.79 12.32
CA VAL A 58 -5.93 1.82 12.57
C VAL A 58 -4.99 2.28 13.69
N GLU A 59 -4.69 3.58 13.78
CA GLU A 59 -3.88 4.13 14.87
C GLU A 59 -4.53 3.86 16.24
N MET A 60 -5.81 4.17 16.39
CA MET A 60 -6.56 3.90 17.62
C MET A 60 -6.64 2.40 17.94
N VAL A 61 -6.75 1.54 16.93
CA VAL A 61 -6.75 0.07 17.11
C VAL A 61 -5.38 -0.44 17.56
N ILE A 62 -4.29 0.04 16.96
CA ILE A 62 -2.93 -0.40 17.28
C ILE A 62 -2.54 0.04 18.70
N GLU A 63 -2.90 1.26 19.10
CA GLU A 63 -2.68 1.75 20.47
C GLU A 63 -3.30 0.79 21.51
N LYS A 64 -4.52 0.30 21.23
CA LYS A 64 -5.24 -0.60 22.12
C LYS A 64 -4.75 -2.05 22.09
N VAL A 65 -4.34 -2.56 20.93
CA VAL A 65 -3.98 -3.97 20.74
C VAL A 65 -2.50 -4.25 21.01
N SER A 66 -1.61 -3.34 20.64
CA SER A 66 -0.16 -3.54 20.77
C SER A 66 0.60 -2.23 21.07
N PRO A 67 0.73 -1.86 22.35
CA PRO A 67 1.48 -0.67 22.74
C PRO A 67 2.98 -0.77 22.38
N ALA A 68 3.53 -1.99 22.28
CA ALA A 68 4.90 -2.20 21.83
C ALA A 68 5.12 -1.79 20.36
N LEU A 69 4.13 -2.04 19.50
CA LEU A 69 4.19 -1.65 18.10
C LEU A 69 3.94 -0.14 17.94
N TYR A 70 3.00 0.42 18.72
CA TYR A 70 2.77 1.86 18.77
C TYR A 70 4.04 2.64 19.16
N ASN A 71 4.75 2.21 20.21
CA ASN A 71 6.01 2.84 20.63
C ASN A 71 7.14 2.76 19.59
N SER A 72 7.13 1.72 18.74
CA SER A 72 8.14 1.54 17.68
C SER A 72 7.78 2.23 16.36
N LEU A 73 6.49 2.53 16.15
CA LEU A 73 5.93 2.88 14.84
C LEU A 73 5.12 4.18 14.84
N GLY A 74 4.87 4.80 16.00
CA GLY A 74 3.92 5.90 16.18
C GLY A 74 4.09 7.09 15.22
N ILE A 75 5.34 7.48 14.91
CA ILE A 75 5.61 8.56 13.95
C ILE A 75 5.36 8.13 12.49
N PHE A 76 5.46 6.83 12.21
CA PHE A 76 5.26 6.27 10.87
C PHE A 76 3.79 5.95 10.56
N LEU A 77 2.91 5.87 11.56
CA LEU A 77 1.48 5.60 11.37
C LEU A 77 0.78 6.68 10.53
N PRO A 78 0.92 7.99 10.83
CA PRO A 78 0.38 9.05 9.97
C PRO A 78 1.00 9.04 8.57
N LEU A 79 2.23 8.57 8.42
CA LEU A 79 2.93 8.47 7.13
C LEU A 79 2.38 7.34 6.24
N ILE A 80 1.57 6.42 6.78
CA ILE A 80 0.84 5.41 6.00
C ILE A 80 -0.18 6.08 5.07
N THR A 81 -0.74 7.24 5.46
CA THR A 81 -1.74 7.96 4.66
C THR A 81 -1.23 8.37 3.28
N VAL A 82 0.05 8.70 3.20
CA VAL A 82 0.74 9.12 1.98
C VAL A 82 1.56 7.99 1.35
N ASN A 83 1.32 6.73 1.77
CA ASN A 83 2.02 5.59 1.20
C ASN A 83 1.69 5.45 -0.29
N CYS A 84 2.75 5.42 -1.11
CA CYS A 84 2.64 5.38 -2.56
C CYS A 84 1.93 4.12 -3.09
N ALA A 85 2.05 2.99 -2.41
CA ALA A 85 1.37 1.75 -2.81
C ALA A 85 -0.14 1.82 -2.53
N ILE A 86 -0.55 2.46 -1.43
CA ILE A 86 -1.98 2.60 -1.05
C ILE A 86 -2.69 3.58 -1.99
N LEU A 87 -2.08 4.75 -2.21
CA LEU A 87 -2.62 5.74 -3.14
C LEU A 87 -2.59 5.20 -4.59
N GLY A 88 -1.47 4.61 -5.02
CA GLY A 88 -1.33 4.01 -6.34
C GLY A 88 -2.33 2.88 -6.60
N GLY A 89 -2.58 2.02 -5.61
CA GLY A 89 -3.61 0.98 -5.68
C GLY A 89 -5.01 1.56 -5.93
N SER A 90 -5.35 2.64 -5.21
CA SER A 90 -6.64 3.33 -5.39
C SER A 90 -6.78 3.92 -6.79
N LEU A 91 -5.72 4.52 -7.33
CA LEU A 91 -5.73 5.10 -8.67
C LEU A 91 -5.77 4.02 -9.77
N PHE A 92 -5.03 2.92 -9.62
CA PHE A 92 -5.04 1.82 -10.57
C PHE A 92 -6.39 1.10 -10.60
N MET A 93 -7.05 0.98 -9.45
CA MET A 93 -8.39 0.39 -9.38
C MET A 93 -9.37 1.14 -10.26
N VAL A 94 -9.31 2.47 -10.28
CA VAL A 94 -10.19 3.25 -11.14
C VAL A 94 -9.74 3.29 -12.59
N SER A 95 -8.43 3.36 -12.84
CA SER A 95 -7.89 3.38 -14.22
C SER A 95 -8.15 2.07 -14.96
N ARG A 96 -8.36 0.97 -14.23
CA ARG A 96 -8.69 -0.35 -14.76
C ARG A 96 -10.19 -0.69 -14.67
N GLU A 97 -11.02 0.25 -14.21
CA GLU A 97 -12.48 0.11 -14.11
C GLU A 97 -12.94 -1.17 -13.39
N TYR A 98 -12.26 -1.54 -12.29
CA TYR A 98 -12.61 -2.75 -11.57
C TYR A 98 -14.01 -2.69 -10.95
N GLY A 99 -14.71 -3.83 -10.92
CA GLY A 99 -15.94 -4.03 -10.16
C GLY A 99 -15.71 -4.17 -8.65
N PHE A 100 -16.78 -4.32 -7.86
CA PHE A 100 -16.69 -4.45 -6.41
C PHE A 100 -15.84 -5.66 -5.98
N THR A 101 -16.12 -6.84 -6.52
CA THR A 101 -15.40 -8.09 -6.21
C THR A 101 -13.93 -8.02 -6.61
N GLU A 102 -13.66 -7.42 -7.77
CA GLU A 102 -12.31 -7.21 -8.27
C GLU A 102 -11.54 -6.22 -7.38
N SER A 103 -12.18 -5.13 -6.93
CA SER A 103 -11.56 -4.14 -6.04
C SER A 103 -11.10 -4.74 -4.70
N VAL A 104 -11.87 -5.66 -4.13
CA VAL A 104 -11.52 -6.39 -2.89
C VAL A 104 -10.32 -7.30 -3.15
N SER A 105 -10.38 -8.11 -4.22
CA SER A 105 -9.30 -9.04 -4.57
C SER A 105 -7.99 -8.31 -4.92
N PHE A 106 -8.09 -7.16 -5.60
CA PHE A 106 -6.96 -6.31 -5.96
C PHE A 106 -6.36 -5.62 -4.72
N GLY A 107 -7.19 -5.13 -3.80
CA GLY A 107 -6.72 -4.54 -2.54
C GLY A 107 -5.99 -5.55 -1.66
N LEU A 108 -6.53 -6.74 -1.49
CA LEU A 108 -5.87 -7.81 -0.74
C LEU A 108 -4.60 -8.31 -1.45
N GLY A 109 -4.67 -8.54 -2.76
CA GLY A 109 -3.53 -9.01 -3.55
C GLY A 109 -2.36 -8.02 -3.56
N SER A 110 -2.64 -6.73 -3.78
CA SER A 110 -1.62 -5.67 -3.71
C SER A 110 -1.06 -5.49 -2.30
N GLY A 111 -1.88 -5.61 -1.27
CA GLY A 111 -1.45 -5.59 0.13
C GLY A 111 -0.50 -6.74 0.47
N VAL A 112 -0.83 -7.97 0.03
CA VAL A 112 0.02 -9.15 0.24
C VAL A 112 1.34 -9.02 -0.53
N GLY A 113 1.30 -8.52 -1.77
CA GLY A 113 2.53 -8.24 -2.53
C GLY A 113 3.45 -7.25 -1.81
N TRP A 114 2.86 -6.19 -1.25
CA TRP A 114 3.61 -5.21 -0.45
C TRP A 114 4.19 -5.82 0.84
N PHE A 115 3.40 -6.65 1.55
CA PHE A 115 3.85 -7.38 2.73
C PHE A 115 5.04 -8.29 2.43
N LEU A 116 4.98 -9.05 1.34
CA LEU A 116 6.08 -9.93 0.92
C LEU A 116 7.36 -9.13 0.63
N ALA A 117 7.23 -8.00 -0.07
CA ALA A 117 8.37 -7.13 -0.37
C ALA A 117 9.02 -6.57 0.91
N ILE A 118 8.25 -6.07 1.88
CA ILE A 118 8.82 -5.50 3.10
C ILE A 118 9.46 -6.55 4.01
N VAL A 119 8.89 -7.75 4.07
CA VAL A 119 9.46 -8.89 4.81
C VAL A 119 10.77 -9.35 4.15
N ALA A 120 10.81 -9.42 2.81
CA ALA A 120 12.03 -9.77 2.09
C ALA A 120 13.15 -8.76 2.36
N ILE A 121 12.89 -7.45 2.24
CA ILE A 121 13.88 -6.40 2.58
C ILE A 121 14.35 -6.55 4.03
N ALA A 122 13.43 -6.77 4.97
CA ALA A 122 13.77 -6.94 6.37
C ALA A 122 14.69 -8.15 6.62
N SER A 123 14.41 -9.28 5.97
CA SER A 123 15.27 -10.47 6.07
C SER A 123 16.68 -10.25 5.50
N ILE A 124 16.78 -9.57 4.36
CA ILE A 124 18.07 -9.26 3.73
C ILE A 124 18.86 -8.29 4.63
N ARG A 125 18.18 -7.29 5.20
CA ARG A 125 18.81 -6.34 6.12
C ARG A 125 19.30 -6.99 7.42
N GLU A 126 18.56 -7.94 7.98
CA GLU A 126 19.00 -8.68 9.16
C GLU A 126 20.27 -9.49 8.85
N LYS A 127 20.32 -10.16 7.69
CA LYS A 127 21.49 -10.93 7.25
C LYS A 127 22.72 -10.05 6.95
N LEU A 128 22.49 -8.84 6.45
CA LEU A 128 23.56 -7.87 6.17
C LEU A 128 24.12 -7.20 7.43
N ARG A 129 23.40 -7.22 8.56
CA ARG A 129 23.89 -6.69 9.83
C ARG A 129 25.18 -7.38 10.31
N THR A 130 25.33 -8.66 9.97
CA THR A 130 26.52 -9.48 10.26
C THR A 130 27.59 -9.45 9.16
N ALA A 131 27.36 -8.74 8.05
CA ALA A 131 28.31 -8.66 6.95
C ALA A 131 29.25 -7.45 7.09
N ASP A 132 30.48 -7.58 6.57
CA ASP A 132 31.44 -6.47 6.52
C ASP A 132 31.07 -5.47 5.41
N ILE A 133 30.19 -4.53 5.77
CA ILE A 133 29.79 -3.41 4.91
C ILE A 133 30.76 -2.25 5.14
N PRO A 134 31.29 -1.61 4.07
CA PRO A 134 32.13 -0.42 4.17
C PRO A 134 31.47 0.67 5.03
N PRO A 135 32.20 1.33 5.94
CA PRO A 135 31.66 2.34 6.86
C PRO A 135 30.76 3.41 6.21
N PRO A 136 31.09 3.99 5.04
CA PRO A 136 30.25 5.04 4.43
C PRO A 136 28.93 4.53 3.82
N LEU A 137 28.77 3.22 3.63
CA LEU A 137 27.57 2.63 3.02
C LEU A 137 26.60 2.00 4.04
N ARG A 138 26.96 2.00 5.33
CA ARG A 138 26.14 1.40 6.39
C ARG A 138 24.83 2.18 6.57
N GLY A 139 23.73 1.45 6.71
CA GLY A 139 22.40 2.03 6.94
C GLY A 139 21.65 2.34 5.65
N LEU A 140 21.52 3.62 5.29
CA LEU A 140 20.62 4.07 4.21
C LEU A 140 21.16 3.74 2.81
N GLY A 141 22.48 3.87 2.60
CA GLY A 141 23.12 3.61 1.30
C GLY A 141 22.92 2.17 0.84
N ILE A 142 23.25 1.21 1.69
CA ILE A 142 23.03 -0.22 1.39
C ILE A 142 21.53 -0.54 1.22
N ALA A 143 20.63 0.12 1.96
CA ALA A 143 19.18 -0.09 1.83
C ALA A 143 18.67 0.28 0.43
N PHE A 144 19.16 1.38 -0.16
CA PHE A 144 18.81 1.75 -1.54
C PHE A 144 19.35 0.73 -2.55
N ILE A 145 20.60 0.27 -2.39
CA ILE A 145 21.19 -0.74 -3.27
C ILE A 145 20.39 -2.04 -3.23
N ILE A 146 20.05 -2.54 -2.04
CA ILE A 146 19.23 -3.75 -1.86
C ILE A 146 17.86 -3.57 -2.51
N THR A 147 17.21 -2.42 -2.31
CA THR A 147 15.88 -2.15 -2.86
C THR A 147 15.93 -2.16 -4.39
N GLY A 148 16.98 -1.58 -5.00
CA GLY A 148 17.20 -1.63 -6.44
C GLY A 148 17.44 -3.05 -6.97
N LEU A 149 18.31 -3.83 -6.31
CA LEU A 149 18.56 -5.23 -6.67
C LEU A 149 17.29 -6.10 -6.54
N MET A 150 16.50 -5.87 -5.51
CA MET A 150 15.22 -6.56 -5.32
C MET A 150 14.21 -6.16 -6.40
N GLY A 151 14.22 -4.89 -6.85
CA GLY A 151 13.42 -4.45 -8.00
C GLY A 151 13.77 -5.20 -9.28
N ILE A 152 15.07 -5.38 -9.57
CA ILE A 152 15.54 -6.19 -10.71
C ILE A 152 15.08 -7.64 -10.57
N ALA A 153 15.14 -8.22 -9.36
CA ALA A 153 14.64 -9.56 -9.12
C ALA A 153 13.13 -9.68 -9.39
N PHE A 154 12.33 -8.69 -9.00
CA PHE A 154 10.89 -8.69 -9.27
C PHE A 154 10.52 -8.42 -10.73
N MET A 155 11.39 -7.76 -11.52
CA MET A 155 11.18 -7.63 -12.97
C MET A 155 11.15 -8.98 -13.68
N SER A 156 11.75 -10.05 -13.11
CA SER A 156 11.61 -11.40 -13.66
C SER A 156 10.16 -11.91 -13.69
N LEU A 157 9.29 -11.39 -12.82
CA LEU A 157 7.86 -11.74 -12.78
C LEU A 157 7.03 -10.93 -13.80
N ALA A 158 7.58 -9.89 -14.42
CA ALA A 158 6.85 -9.02 -15.35
C ALA A 158 6.44 -9.72 -16.66
N GLY A 159 7.06 -10.88 -16.97
CA GLY A 159 6.69 -11.71 -18.11
C GLY A 159 5.53 -12.68 -17.87
N LEU A 160 5.00 -12.76 -16.65
CA LEU A 160 3.87 -13.64 -16.34
C LEU A 160 2.57 -12.99 -16.80
N ASN A 161 2.08 -13.38 -17.98
CA ASN A 161 0.79 -12.92 -18.48
C ASN A 161 -0.30 -13.97 -18.20
N PRO A 162 -1.40 -13.64 -17.51
CA PRO A 162 -2.50 -14.58 -17.28
C PRO A 162 -3.18 -15.08 -18.57
N GLY A 163 -2.90 -14.47 -19.72
CA GLY A 163 -3.39 -14.88 -21.03
C GLY A 163 -2.68 -16.11 -21.63
N ASP A 164 -1.56 -16.56 -21.08
CA ASP A 164 -0.80 -17.72 -21.60
C ASP A 164 -1.33 -19.06 -21.05
N PHE A 165 -2.34 -19.02 -20.17
CA PHE A 165 -2.94 -20.19 -19.52
C PHE A 165 -4.37 -20.52 -20.00
N ASN A 166 -4.82 -19.94 -21.11
CA ASN A 166 -6.09 -20.26 -21.78
C ASN A 166 -5.85 -20.84 -23.17
#